data_AF-A0A3D5MLK2-F1
#
_entry.id   AF-A0A3D5MLK2-F1
#
_cell.length_a   1.000
_cell.length_b   1.000
_cell.length_c   1.000
_cell.angle_alpha   90.00
_cell.angle_beta   90.00
_cell.angle_gamma   90.00
#
_symmetry.space_group_name_H-M   'P 1'
#
loop_
_entity.id
_entity.type
_entity.pdbx_description
1 polymer ?
#
loop_
_entity_poly.entity_id
_entity_poly.type
_entity_poly.pdbx_seq_one_letter_code
_entity_poly.pdbx_strand_id
1 'polypeptide(L)'
;MQDVHELIQALKASSALRRKKAAQELGRSGQRQALKPLLEALKDPDASVRDNAAFALGELGFAEAAPHLLELLQDPDEWVRKSAAKALGMLRAAEAVEALIGALRQDASYIVRKSAARSLGQIGGPRAEAALREALQDESLIVQEHAREALKALKA
;
A
#
# COMPACT_ATOMS: atom_id res chain seq x y z
N MET A 1 -19.47 14.81 10.20
CA MET A 1 -18.72 13.55 9.97
C MET A 1 -19.73 12.62 9.35
N GLN A 2 -19.51 12.12 8.12
CA GLN A 2 -20.44 11.17 7.49
C GLN A 2 -20.47 9.89 8.32
N ASP A 3 -21.64 9.28 8.44
CA ASP A 3 -21.79 8.00 9.14
C ASP A 3 -21.02 6.92 8.36
N VAL A 4 -20.27 6.07 9.06
CA VAL A 4 -19.57 4.96 8.43
C VAL A 4 -20.52 4.02 7.70
N HIS A 5 -21.78 3.89 8.15
CA HIS A 5 -22.79 3.17 7.39
C HIS A 5 -23.07 3.81 6.02
N GLU A 6 -23.22 5.13 5.96
CA GLU A 6 -23.43 5.87 4.71
C GLU A 6 -22.22 5.73 3.77
N LEU A 7 -21.02 5.80 4.33
CA LEU A 7 -19.79 5.61 3.57
C LEU A 7 -19.68 4.20 2.97
N ILE A 8 -20.08 3.17 3.72
CA ILE A 8 -20.14 1.79 3.21
C ILE A 8 -21.12 1.69 2.04
N GLN A 9 -22.29 2.35 2.10
CA GLN A 9 -23.21 2.38 0.96
C GLN A 9 -22.64 3.15 -0.23
N ALA A 10 -21.89 4.23 0.02
CA ALA A 10 -21.27 5.05 -1.02
C ALA A 10 -20.20 4.30 -1.81
N LEU A 11 -19.58 3.24 -1.26
CA LEU A 11 -18.73 2.30 -2.02
C LEU A 11 -19.48 1.55 -3.12
N LYS A 12 -20.83 1.53 -3.12
CA LYS A 12 -21.64 0.87 -4.15
C LYS A 12 -22.22 1.85 -5.17
N ALA A 13 -21.85 3.13 -5.08
CA ALA A 13 -22.37 4.15 -5.99
C ALA A 13 -21.92 3.89 -7.44
N SER A 14 -22.78 4.23 -8.41
CA SER A 14 -22.42 4.17 -9.84
C SER A 14 -21.23 5.07 -10.20
N SER A 15 -21.09 6.20 -9.49
CA SER A 15 -19.99 7.14 -9.67
C SER A 15 -18.70 6.65 -9.00
N ALA A 16 -17.66 6.42 -9.80
CA ALA A 16 -16.32 6.08 -9.30
C ALA A 16 -15.76 7.15 -8.35
N LEU A 17 -16.04 8.44 -8.62
CA LEU A 17 -15.62 9.53 -7.73
C LEU A 17 -16.24 9.40 -6.34
N ARG A 18 -17.52 9.01 -6.24
CA ARG A 18 -18.18 8.79 -4.95
C ARG A 18 -17.58 7.58 -4.23
N ARG A 19 -17.37 6.47 -4.93
CA ARG A 19 -16.75 5.27 -4.35
C ARG A 19 -15.33 5.56 -3.84
N LYS A 20 -14.53 6.28 -4.63
CA LYS A 20 -13.17 6.70 -4.25
C LYS A 20 -13.15 7.52 -2.97
N LYS A 21 -14.00 8.56 -2.88
CA LYS A 21 -14.11 9.40 -1.69
C LYS A 21 -14.55 8.59 -0.48
N ALA A 22 -15.52 7.70 -0.65
CA ALA A 22 -15.97 6.81 0.41
C ALA A 22 -14.84 5.91 0.92
N ALA A 23 -14.05 5.30 0.04
CA ALA A 23 -12.91 4.47 0.44
C ALA A 23 -11.89 5.28 1.28
N GLN A 24 -11.56 6.49 0.83
CA GLN A 24 -10.64 7.39 1.54
C GLN A 24 -11.15 7.75 2.94
N GLU A 25 -12.44 8.10 3.08
CA GLU A 25 -13.03 8.47 4.38
C GLU A 25 -13.16 7.26 5.32
N LEU A 26 -13.44 6.08 4.78
CA LEU A 26 -13.50 4.83 5.55
C LEU A 26 -12.15 4.45 6.17
N GLY A 27 -11.03 4.63 5.45
CA GLY A 27 -9.69 4.37 6.00
C GLY A 27 -9.41 5.21 7.25
N ARG A 28 -9.75 6.50 7.20
CA ARG A 28 -9.58 7.45 8.31
C ARG A 28 -10.52 7.22 9.49
N SER A 29 -11.60 6.48 9.28
CA SER A 29 -12.57 6.21 10.34
C SER A 29 -12.01 5.36 11.48
N GLY A 30 -11.02 4.51 11.20
CA GLY A 30 -10.49 3.53 12.16
C GLY A 30 -11.49 2.42 12.53
N GLN A 31 -12.68 2.39 11.94
CA GLN A 31 -13.75 1.48 12.37
C GLN A 31 -13.64 0.13 11.69
N ARG A 32 -13.62 -0.95 12.46
CA ARG A 32 -13.51 -2.33 11.95
C ARG A 32 -14.55 -2.71 10.91
N GLN A 33 -15.76 -2.13 11.00
CA GLN A 33 -16.81 -2.35 10.01
C GLN A 33 -16.43 -1.89 8.59
N ALA A 34 -15.44 -1.01 8.44
CA ALA A 34 -14.91 -0.58 7.15
C ALA A 34 -14.04 -1.64 6.46
N LEU A 35 -13.50 -2.63 7.20
CA LEU A 35 -12.52 -3.58 6.68
C LEU A 35 -13.07 -4.39 5.49
N LYS A 36 -14.17 -5.12 5.68
CA LYS A 36 -14.74 -5.96 4.61
C LYS A 36 -15.16 -5.15 3.38
N PRO A 37 -15.89 -4.02 3.51
CA PRO A 37 -16.23 -3.19 2.35
C PRO A 37 -15.00 -2.64 1.61
N LEU A 38 -13.94 -2.25 2.33
CA LEU A 38 -12.70 -1.81 1.69
C LEU A 38 -11.97 -2.95 0.97
N LEU A 39 -11.99 -4.17 1.51
CA LEU A 39 -11.46 -5.36 0.83
C LEU A 39 -12.20 -5.66 -0.48
N GLU A 40 -13.53 -5.49 -0.49
CA GLU A 40 -14.34 -5.60 -1.71
C GLU A 40 -13.97 -4.51 -2.74
N ALA A 41 -13.73 -3.28 -2.28
CA ALA A 41 -13.34 -2.15 -3.14
C ALA A 41 -11.95 -2.31 -3.79
N LEU A 42 -11.11 -3.25 -3.33
CA LEU A 42 -9.86 -3.61 -4.03
C LEU A 42 -10.11 -4.26 -5.40
N LYS A 43 -11.34 -4.69 -5.70
CA LYS A 43 -11.72 -5.31 -6.96
C LYS A 43 -12.51 -4.36 -7.87
N ASP A 44 -12.56 -3.07 -7.54
CA ASP A 44 -13.30 -2.09 -8.31
C ASP A 44 -12.75 -1.97 -9.74
N PRO A 45 -13.61 -1.83 -10.77
CA PRO A 45 -13.14 -1.62 -12.14
C PRO A 45 -12.30 -0.34 -12.31
N ASP A 46 -12.53 0.67 -11.47
CA ASP A 46 -11.79 1.93 -11.51
C ASP A 46 -10.51 1.86 -10.65
N ALA A 47 -9.36 2.08 -11.29
CA ALA A 47 -8.06 2.02 -10.63
C ALA A 47 -7.90 3.06 -9.51
N SER A 48 -8.53 4.23 -9.62
CA SER A 48 -8.48 5.23 -8.55
C SER A 48 -9.23 4.76 -7.31
N VAL A 49 -10.32 3.99 -7.48
CA VAL A 49 -11.03 3.38 -6.34
C VAL A 49 -10.16 2.32 -5.68
N ARG A 50 -9.53 1.43 -6.47
CA ARG A 50 -8.60 0.41 -5.95
C ARG A 50 -7.41 1.01 -5.21
N ASP A 51 -6.79 2.06 -5.76
CA ASP A 51 -5.68 2.82 -5.16
C ASP A 51 -6.07 3.36 -3.78
N ASN A 52 -7.24 4.01 -3.70
CA ASN A 52 -7.73 4.59 -2.45
C ASN A 52 -8.15 3.51 -1.45
N ALA A 53 -8.75 2.41 -1.89
CA ALA A 53 -9.08 1.28 -1.03
C ALA A 53 -7.82 0.64 -0.44
N ALA A 54 -6.78 0.41 -1.25
CA ALA A 54 -5.51 -0.14 -0.78
C ALA A 54 -4.85 0.77 0.26
N PHE A 55 -4.79 2.08 -0.02
CA PHE A 55 -4.24 3.05 0.93
C PHE A 55 -5.07 3.12 2.23
N ALA A 56 -6.39 3.14 2.11
CA ALA A 56 -7.32 3.18 3.23
C ALA A 56 -7.19 1.95 4.15
N LEU A 57 -6.94 0.75 3.60
CA LEU A 57 -6.67 -0.45 4.40
C LEU A 57 -5.39 -0.33 5.22
N GLY A 58 -4.36 0.31 4.65
CA GLY A 58 -3.15 0.65 5.39
C GLY A 58 -3.41 1.62 6.54
N GLU A 59 -4.21 2.67 6.31
CA GLU A 59 -4.64 3.62 7.36
C GLU A 59 -5.50 2.95 8.43
N LEU A 60 -6.35 2.01 8.03
CA LEU A 60 -7.25 1.28 8.91
C LEU A 60 -6.50 0.34 9.87
N GLY A 61 -5.36 -0.21 9.44
CA GLY A 61 -4.40 -0.87 10.34
C GLY A 61 -4.69 -2.33 10.69
N PHE A 62 -5.71 -2.97 10.09
CA PHE A 62 -6.02 -4.38 10.34
C PHE A 62 -5.14 -5.30 9.49
N ALA A 63 -4.35 -6.16 10.16
CA ALA A 63 -3.41 -7.09 9.52
C ALA A 63 -4.10 -8.07 8.55
N GLU A 64 -5.39 -8.34 8.74
CA GLU A 64 -6.22 -9.17 7.84
C GLU A 64 -6.26 -8.65 6.39
N ALA A 65 -5.89 -7.38 6.16
CA ALA A 65 -5.78 -6.83 4.82
C ALA A 65 -4.53 -7.28 4.05
N ALA A 66 -3.47 -7.74 4.74
CA ALA A 66 -2.17 -8.02 4.12
C ALA A 66 -2.22 -9.02 2.95
N PRO A 67 -2.94 -10.17 3.01
CA PRO A 67 -3.03 -11.09 1.88
C PRO A 67 -3.64 -10.46 0.62
N HIS A 68 -4.63 -9.58 0.79
CA HIS A 68 -5.29 -8.91 -0.34
C HIS A 68 -4.43 -7.78 -0.92
N LEU A 69 -3.68 -7.09 -0.08
CA LEU A 69 -2.72 -6.08 -0.51
C LEU A 69 -1.53 -6.71 -1.26
N LEU A 70 -1.14 -7.94 -0.91
CA LEU A 70 -0.12 -8.69 -1.64
C LEU A 70 -0.55 -8.97 -3.09
N GLU A 71 -1.80 -9.33 -3.33
CA GLU A 71 -2.34 -9.53 -4.68
C GLU A 71 -2.25 -8.24 -5.52
N LEU A 72 -2.52 -7.08 -4.91
CA LEU A 72 -2.45 -5.78 -5.58
C LEU A 72 -1.04 -5.30 -5.94
N LEU A 73 0.02 -5.96 -5.47
CA LEU A 73 1.37 -5.71 -5.98
C LEU A 73 1.55 -6.12 -7.44
N GLN A 74 0.57 -6.80 -8.04
CA GLN A 74 0.55 -7.17 -9.46
C GLN A 74 -0.56 -6.43 -10.24
N ASP A 75 -1.18 -5.40 -9.66
CA ASP A 75 -2.21 -4.62 -10.35
C ASP A 75 -1.66 -3.96 -11.62
N PRO A 76 -2.42 -3.90 -12.73
CA PRO A 76 -1.97 -3.22 -13.95
C PRO A 76 -1.65 -1.75 -13.73
N ASP A 77 -2.30 -1.08 -12.78
CA ASP A 77 -2.09 0.33 -12.49
C ASP A 77 -0.99 0.56 -11.44
N GLU A 78 -0.01 1.40 -11.77
CA GLU A 78 1.14 1.68 -10.91
C GLU A 78 0.77 2.40 -9.60
N TRP A 79 -0.30 3.20 -9.57
CA TRP A 79 -0.74 3.89 -8.36
C TRP A 79 -1.36 2.89 -7.37
N VAL A 80 -2.08 1.90 -7.88
CA VAL A 80 -2.61 0.79 -7.09
C VAL A 80 -1.46 -0.03 -6.49
N ARG A 81 -0.48 -0.45 -7.31
CA ARG A 81 0.71 -1.17 -6.81
C ARG A 81 1.48 -0.37 -5.76
N LYS A 82 1.68 0.94 -6.00
CA LYS A 82 2.31 1.87 -5.05
C LYS A 82 1.55 1.90 -3.72
N SER A 83 0.22 1.95 -3.74
CA SER A 83 -0.59 2.02 -2.51
C SER A 83 -0.60 0.70 -1.77
N ALA A 84 -0.66 -0.41 -2.48
CA ALA A 84 -0.49 -1.75 -1.91
C ALA A 84 0.85 -1.88 -1.19
N ALA A 85 1.96 -1.52 -1.86
CA ALA A 85 3.29 -1.55 -1.26
C ALA A 85 3.37 -0.68 0.00
N LYS A 86 2.84 0.55 -0.06
CA LYS A 86 2.80 1.47 1.09
C LYS A 86 1.97 0.90 2.25
N ALA A 87 0.78 0.38 1.97
CA ALA A 87 -0.12 -0.16 2.98
C ALA A 87 0.50 -1.37 3.70
N LEU A 88 1.18 -2.27 2.98
CA LEU A 88 1.90 -3.39 3.59
C LEU A 88 2.99 -2.95 4.58
N GLY A 89 3.69 -1.86 4.28
CA GLY A 89 4.65 -1.23 5.20
C GLY A 89 3.99 -0.62 6.44
N MET A 90 2.84 0.05 6.26
CA MET A 90 2.05 0.60 7.37
C MET A 90 1.54 -0.50 8.31
N LEU A 91 1.12 -1.64 7.77
CA LEU A 91 0.70 -2.82 8.52
C LEU A 91 1.87 -3.60 9.15
N ARG A 92 3.12 -3.27 8.80
CA ARG A 92 4.32 -4.03 9.16
C ARG A 92 4.18 -5.53 8.83
N ALA A 93 3.62 -5.85 7.67
CA ALA A 93 3.35 -7.22 7.23
C ALA A 93 4.67 -7.95 6.89
N ALA A 94 5.18 -8.74 7.84
CA ALA A 94 6.44 -9.47 7.68
C ALA A 94 6.40 -10.49 6.53
N GLU A 95 5.23 -11.09 6.29
CA GLU A 95 4.96 -11.98 5.17
C GLU A 95 5.12 -11.31 3.79
N ALA A 96 5.11 -9.98 3.74
CA ALA A 96 5.21 -9.22 2.50
C ALA A 96 6.64 -8.90 2.06
N VAL A 97 7.66 -9.22 2.87
CA VAL A 97 9.05 -8.85 2.60
C VAL A 97 9.51 -9.32 1.21
N GLU A 98 9.34 -10.59 0.87
CA GLU A 98 9.84 -11.10 -0.43
C GLU A 98 9.08 -10.48 -1.63
N ALA A 99 7.78 -10.24 -1.49
CA ALA A 99 7.00 -9.58 -2.54
C ALA A 99 7.41 -8.10 -2.73
N LEU A 100 7.66 -7.39 -1.63
CA LEU A 100 8.16 -6.02 -1.65
C LEU A 100 9.60 -5.94 -2.21
N ILE A 101 10.45 -6.94 -1.94
CA ILE A 101 11.77 -7.04 -2.58
C ILE A 101 11.61 -7.22 -4.09
N GLY A 102 10.67 -8.05 -4.54
CA GLY A 102 10.33 -8.19 -5.95
C GLY A 102 9.92 -6.85 -6.58
N ALA A 103 9.00 -6.14 -5.95
CA ALA A 103 8.56 -4.82 -6.39
C ALA A 103 9.71 -3.80 -6.43
N LEU A 104 10.58 -3.78 -5.40
CA LEU A 104 11.75 -2.90 -5.34
C LEU A 104 12.75 -3.17 -6.48
N ARG A 105 12.92 -4.43 -6.91
CA ARG A 105 13.93 -4.78 -7.92
C ARG A 105 13.41 -4.72 -9.35
N GLN A 106 12.12 -4.98 -9.57
CA GLN A 106 11.59 -5.32 -10.89
C GLN A 106 10.46 -4.43 -11.38
N ASP A 107 9.84 -3.62 -10.51
CA ASP A 107 8.74 -2.77 -10.97
C ASP A 107 9.25 -1.70 -11.94
N ALA A 108 8.59 -1.57 -13.08
CA ALA A 108 8.93 -0.58 -14.10
C ALA A 108 8.78 0.86 -13.58
N SER A 109 7.89 1.07 -12.60
CA SER A 109 7.62 2.38 -12.04
C SER A 109 8.47 2.67 -10.80
N TYR A 110 9.29 3.72 -10.89
CA TYR A 110 10.10 4.18 -9.76
C TYR A 110 9.24 4.59 -8.55
N ILE A 111 7.96 4.97 -8.74
CA ILE A 111 7.07 5.32 -7.63
C ILE A 111 6.62 4.09 -6.83
N VAL A 112 6.55 2.92 -7.47
CA VAL A 112 6.32 1.65 -6.77
C VAL A 112 7.60 1.22 -6.07
N ARG A 113 8.75 1.25 -6.77
CA ARG A 113 10.05 0.89 -6.18
C ARG A 113 10.39 1.72 -4.94
N LYS A 114 10.22 3.05 -4.97
CA LYS A 114 10.46 3.92 -3.80
C LYS A 114 9.53 3.58 -2.63
N SER A 115 8.28 3.20 -2.93
CA SER A 115 7.30 2.85 -1.90
C SER A 115 7.67 1.51 -1.25
N ALA A 116 8.09 0.54 -2.06
CA ALA A 116 8.61 -0.74 -1.57
C ALA A 116 9.86 -0.56 -0.71
N ALA A 117 10.82 0.29 -1.11
CA ALA A 117 11.98 0.62 -0.28
C ALA A 117 11.58 1.19 1.09
N ARG A 118 10.67 2.16 1.10
CA ARG A 118 10.17 2.72 2.37
C ARG A 118 9.51 1.65 3.24
N SER A 119 8.64 0.82 2.65
CA SER A 119 7.93 -0.24 3.38
C SER A 119 8.86 -1.31 3.94
N LEU A 120 9.89 -1.69 3.19
CA LEU A 120 10.95 -2.58 3.68
C LEU A 120 11.71 -1.98 4.87
N GLY A 121 11.93 -0.66 4.89
CA GLY A 121 12.48 0.03 6.06
C GLY A 121 11.54 0.02 7.28
N GLN A 122 10.23 0.05 7.06
CA GLN A 122 9.23 0.01 8.14
C GLN A 122 9.06 -1.40 8.73
N ILE A 123 9.14 -2.44 7.89
CA ILE A 123 9.04 -3.83 8.32
C ILE A 123 10.36 -4.30 8.95
N GLY A 124 11.47 -4.00 8.29
CA GLY A 124 12.82 -4.37 8.72
C GLY A 124 13.17 -5.85 8.57
N GLY A 125 14.23 -6.23 9.25
CA GLY A 125 14.83 -7.56 9.19
C GLY A 125 15.96 -7.69 8.15
N PRO A 126 16.78 -8.76 8.24
CA PRO A 126 18.00 -8.90 7.45
C PRO A 126 17.78 -8.92 5.93
N ARG A 127 16.67 -9.53 5.48
CA ARG A 127 16.30 -9.58 4.06
C ARG A 127 15.95 -8.20 3.50
N ALA A 128 15.17 -7.43 4.26
CA ALA A 128 14.84 -6.05 3.91
C ALA A 128 16.11 -5.18 3.87
N GLU A 129 16.98 -5.29 4.86
CA GLU A 129 18.24 -4.54 4.88
C GLU A 129 19.11 -4.85 3.66
N ALA A 130 19.29 -6.13 3.32
CA ALA A 130 20.08 -6.54 2.15
C ALA A 130 19.52 -5.94 0.85
N ALA A 131 18.21 -6.03 0.63
CA ALA A 131 17.56 -5.47 -0.56
C ALA A 131 17.67 -3.94 -0.62
N LEU A 132 17.56 -3.25 0.52
CA LEU A 132 17.74 -1.79 0.57
C LEU A 132 19.17 -1.35 0.25
N ARG A 133 20.17 -2.14 0.63
CA ARG A 133 21.57 -1.88 0.26
C ARG A 133 21.81 -2.01 -1.24
N GLU A 134 21.18 -3.00 -1.88
CA GLU A 134 21.21 -3.13 -3.34
C GLU A 134 20.53 -1.93 -4.02
N ALA A 135 19.39 -1.47 -3.50
CA ALA A 135 18.64 -0.33 -4.05
C ALA A 135 19.38 1.02 -3.96
N LEU A 136 20.52 1.09 -3.27
CA LEU A 136 21.43 2.26 -3.35
C LEU A 136 22.01 2.46 -4.75
N GLN A 137 21.94 1.44 -5.62
CA GLN A 137 22.35 1.46 -7.01
C GLN A 137 21.16 1.50 -8.00
N ASP A 138 19.92 1.75 -7.52
CA ASP A 138 18.75 1.89 -8.41
C ASP A 138 18.98 3.02 -9.43
N GLU A 139 18.48 2.88 -10.66
CA GLU A 139 18.57 3.90 -11.70
C GLU A 139 17.95 5.25 -11.29
N SER A 140 16.96 5.24 -10.40
CA SER A 140 16.25 6.41 -9.91
C SER A 140 16.89 6.95 -8.64
N LEU A 141 17.38 8.18 -8.69
CA LEU A 141 17.92 8.89 -7.51
C LEU A 141 16.90 8.98 -6.36
N ILE A 142 15.60 9.05 -6.68
CA ILE A 142 14.52 9.09 -5.69
C ILE A 142 14.45 7.75 -4.93
N VAL A 143 14.59 6.62 -5.63
CA VAL A 143 14.59 5.30 -5.00
C VAL A 143 15.85 5.13 -4.14
N GLN A 144 17.01 5.55 -4.64
CA GLN A 144 18.26 5.54 -3.87
C GLN A 144 18.14 6.34 -2.57
N GLU A 145 17.57 7.55 -2.63
CA GLU A 145 17.34 8.41 -1.46
C GLU A 145 16.47 7.71 -0.42
N HIS A 146 15.33 7.16 -0.84
CA HIS A 146 14.40 6.46 0.07
C HIS A 146 15.03 5.18 0.65
N ALA A 147 15.87 4.47 -0.11
CA ALA A 147 16.63 3.33 0.40
C ALA A 147 17.63 3.76 1.49
N ARG A 148 18.32 4.89 1.31
CA ARG A 148 19.23 5.46 2.34
C ARG A 148 18.47 5.84 3.60
N GLU A 149 17.31 6.47 3.48
CA GLU A 149 16.47 6.83 4.63
C GLU A 149 15.97 5.60 5.37
N ALA A 150 15.46 4.60 4.64
CA ALA A 150 15.02 3.32 5.19
C ALA A 150 16.15 2.62 5.96
N LEU A 151 17.37 2.58 5.41
CA LEU A 151 18.55 2.00 6.09
C LEU A 151 18.96 2.77 7.35
N LYS A 152 18.77 4.10 7.38
CA LYS A 152 19.00 4.89 8.61
C LYS A 152 17.95 4.53 9.67
N ALA A 153 16.69 4.42 9.28
CA ALA A 153 15.60 4.09 10.19
C ALA A 153 15.73 2.70 10.82
N LEU A 154 16.31 1.72 10.11
CA LEU A 154 16.56 0.38 10.67
C LEU A 154 17.63 0.33 11.76
N LYS A 155 18.47 1.36 11.87
CA LYS A 155 19.58 1.44 12.83
C LYS A 155 19.28 2.30 14.04
N ALA A 156 18.11 2.95 14.07
CA ALA A 156 17.65 3.79 15.16
C ALA A 156 16.82 2.98 16.15
#